data_AF-A0A926TQ50-F1
#
_entry.id   AF-A0A926TQ50-F1
#
_cell.length_a   1.000
_cell.length_b   1.000
_cell.length_c   1.000
_cell.angle_alpha   90.00
_cell.angle_beta   90.00
_cell.angle_gamma   90.00
#
_symmetry.space_group_name_H-M   'P 1'
#
loop_
_entity.id
_entity.type
_entity.pdbx_description
1 polymer ?
#
loop_
_entity_poly.entity_id
_entity_poly.type
_entity_poly.pdbx_seq_one_letter_code
_entity_poly.pdbx_strand_id
1 'polypeptide(L)'
;MSYELRTPLTSIRAALGLLMTGMLGTLPERGQRMLEIALSNTDRLMHLVEVLEREPEVANSLTVPPAVENAPDPNIQRLLPLSLWRRQAYYDSLTGLPTQALFLSWLNQSFAPLSTVNQPQTPPLIAVLLVDLDRFQVINDSLGYDMGDQLLMKIADRLAAALPATGAIARLQADKFAILLRDVAAMDLAVAAADDIQQALTAPFNLNNQEVFVTASIGIAWNQTVYDRAEHLLHDADTAMYQAKALGKARCEIFDVGVRLEATSRLRLETDLRLALERQEFKLYYQPIVSIATQQITGFEALIRWQHPENGLVSPLKFIALAEETGLINPIGQWVLREACRQLCLWQAQTPMEPPLTVSVNLSAQQFSQPDLVEQVQQSLAETGLDPRSLRLEITESAIMANPETAARMLQQIKALGVQLYIDDFGTGYSSLAYLHRFPIDTLKIDRSFVNRVDVDLEQLEIVRTIIQLAWNLGINVIAEGVETSKQLMQLKALRCDYAQGFFFSKPLDSEAAGAFIKQSLSPQADAV
;
A
#
# COMPACT_ATOMS: atom_id res chain seq x y z
N MET A 1 3.48 -60.29 -24.83
CA MET A 1 2.03 -60.36 -25.10
C MET A 1 1.32 -59.43 -24.14
N SER A 2 1.02 -58.24 -24.65
CA SER A 2 0.10 -57.26 -24.11
C SER A 2 -1.30 -57.87 -23.97
N TYR A 3 -1.84 -57.89 -22.76
CA TYR A 3 -3.27 -58.09 -22.54
C TYR A 3 -3.87 -56.74 -22.14
N GLU A 4 -4.71 -56.22 -23.03
CA GLU A 4 -5.58 -55.08 -22.82
C GLU A 4 -6.45 -55.28 -21.58
N LEU A 5 -6.42 -54.34 -20.64
CA LEU A 5 -7.54 -54.07 -19.74
C LEU A 5 -8.25 -52.81 -20.24
N ARG A 6 -8.82 -52.89 -21.44
CA ARG A 6 -10.00 -52.08 -21.80
C ARG A 6 -11.20 -52.78 -21.19
N THR A 7 -11.47 -52.50 -19.91
CA THR A 7 -12.80 -52.74 -19.33
C THR A 7 -13.52 -51.39 -19.29
N PRO A 8 -14.72 -51.25 -19.86
CA PRO A 8 -15.32 -49.96 -20.12
C PRO A 8 -15.83 -49.32 -18.83
N LEU A 9 -15.69 -47.99 -18.73
CA LEU A 9 -16.20 -47.12 -17.64
C LEU A 9 -17.63 -47.44 -17.20
N THR A 10 -18.44 -48.03 -18.06
CA THR A 10 -19.78 -48.55 -17.78
C THR A 10 -19.82 -49.61 -16.67
N SER A 11 -18.81 -50.49 -16.58
CA SER A 11 -18.73 -51.53 -15.54
C SER A 11 -18.42 -50.95 -14.16
N ILE A 12 -17.67 -49.85 -14.11
CA ILE A 12 -17.33 -49.15 -12.87
C ILE A 12 -18.50 -48.26 -12.42
N ARG A 13 -19.22 -47.64 -13.36
CA ARG A 13 -20.46 -46.89 -13.09
C ARG A 13 -21.57 -47.80 -12.54
N ALA A 14 -21.69 -49.03 -13.06
CA ALA A 14 -22.61 -50.04 -12.53
C ALA A 14 -22.21 -50.51 -11.12
N ALA A 15 -20.90 -50.69 -10.87
CA ALA A 15 -20.40 -51.09 -9.55
C ALA A 15 -20.56 -49.99 -8.49
N LEU A 16 -20.37 -48.72 -8.86
CA LEU A 16 -20.65 -47.56 -8.00
C LEU A 16 -22.14 -47.34 -7.74
N GLY A 17 -23.00 -47.60 -8.73
CA GLY A 17 -24.44 -47.62 -8.55
C GLY A 17 -24.89 -48.66 -7.53
N LEU A 18 -24.30 -49.87 -7.56
CA LEU A 18 -24.58 -50.94 -6.59
C LEU A 18 -24.07 -50.64 -5.17
N LEU A 19 -22.94 -49.91 -5.06
CA LEU A 19 -22.42 -49.36 -3.80
C LEU A 19 -23.40 -48.33 -3.18
N MET A 20 -23.99 -47.48 -4.01
CA MET A 20 -24.95 -46.46 -3.59
C MET A 20 -26.34 -47.04 -3.24
N THR A 21 -26.69 -48.22 -3.74
CA THR A 21 -27.98 -48.90 -3.45
C THR A 21 -27.87 -50.08 -2.47
N GLY A 22 -26.69 -50.33 -1.86
CA GLY A 22 -26.52 -51.36 -0.82
C GLY A 22 -26.51 -52.82 -1.30
N MET A 23 -26.18 -53.08 -2.57
CA MET A 23 -26.23 -54.43 -3.19
C MET A 23 -24.84 -55.01 -3.50
N LEU A 24 -23.89 -54.91 -2.57
CA LEU A 24 -22.51 -55.43 -2.75
C LEU A 24 -22.42 -56.97 -2.76
N GLY A 25 -23.36 -57.66 -2.12
CA GLY A 25 -23.37 -59.12 -1.98
C GLY A 25 -23.71 -59.91 -3.25
N THR A 26 -24.16 -59.25 -4.31
CA THR A 26 -24.61 -59.91 -5.56
C THR A 26 -23.54 -59.99 -6.64
N LEU A 27 -22.34 -59.45 -6.39
CA LEU A 27 -21.22 -59.47 -7.33
C LEU A 27 -20.46 -60.80 -7.25
N PRO A 28 -20.04 -61.39 -8.40
CA PRO A 28 -19.13 -62.53 -8.40
C PRO A 28 -17.81 -62.20 -7.69
N GLU A 29 -17.17 -63.18 -7.04
CA GLU A 29 -15.91 -62.99 -6.26
C GLU A 29 -14.81 -62.23 -7.03
N ARG A 30 -14.75 -62.43 -8.36
CA ARG A 30 -13.78 -61.74 -9.23
C ARG A 30 -14.08 -60.24 -9.32
N GLY A 31 -15.35 -59.84 -9.30
CA GLY A 31 -15.79 -58.44 -9.26
C GLY A 31 -15.56 -57.78 -7.90
N GLN A 32 -15.76 -58.53 -6.80
CA GLN A 32 -15.45 -58.05 -5.45
C GLN A 32 -13.96 -57.78 -5.26
N ARG A 33 -13.08 -58.69 -5.71
CA ARG A 33 -11.62 -58.48 -5.68
C ARG A 33 -11.16 -57.31 -6.56
N MET A 34 -11.79 -57.08 -7.71
CA MET A 34 -11.45 -55.92 -8.55
C MET A 34 -11.86 -54.59 -7.91
N LEU A 35 -12.97 -54.58 -7.17
CA LEU A 35 -13.41 -53.41 -6.40
C LEU A 35 -12.49 -53.14 -5.21
N GLU A 36 -12.06 -54.17 -4.48
CA GLU A 36 -11.05 -54.05 -3.42
C GLU A 36 -9.71 -53.51 -3.95
N ILE A 37 -9.25 -53.99 -5.12
CA ILE A 37 -8.01 -53.50 -5.75
C ILE A 37 -8.14 -52.04 -6.24
N ALA A 38 -9.34 -51.63 -6.67
CA ALA A 38 -9.62 -50.24 -7.04
C ALA A 38 -9.66 -49.33 -5.80
N LEU A 39 -10.22 -49.82 -4.69
CA LEU A 39 -10.30 -49.11 -3.41
C LEU A 39 -8.96 -49.08 -2.65
N SER A 40 -8.07 -50.06 -2.90
CA SER A 40 -6.74 -50.13 -2.28
C SER A 40 -5.68 -49.29 -2.98
N ASN A 41 -6.02 -48.60 -4.08
CA ASN A 41 -5.08 -47.84 -4.88
C ASN A 41 -5.58 -46.39 -5.02
N THR A 42 -5.15 -45.55 -4.08
CA THR A 42 -5.56 -44.15 -3.90
C THR A 42 -5.47 -43.33 -5.18
N ASP A 43 -4.45 -43.54 -6.01
CA ASP A 43 -4.26 -42.79 -7.26
C ASP A 43 -5.33 -43.10 -8.32
N ARG A 44 -5.89 -44.32 -8.33
CA ARG A 44 -6.95 -44.69 -9.29
C ARG A 44 -8.33 -44.21 -8.87
N LEU A 45 -8.59 -44.11 -7.56
CA LEU A 45 -9.81 -43.50 -7.02
C LEU A 45 -9.86 -41.99 -7.32
N MET A 46 -8.73 -41.30 -7.16
CA MET A 46 -8.60 -39.87 -7.47
C MET A 46 -8.93 -39.60 -8.95
N HIS A 47 -8.38 -40.42 -9.85
CA HIS A 47 -8.61 -40.32 -11.29
C HIS A 47 -10.06 -40.66 -11.69
N LEU A 48 -10.76 -41.48 -10.90
CA LEU A 48 -12.16 -41.84 -11.14
C LEU A 48 -13.12 -40.72 -10.72
N VAL A 49 -12.81 -40.02 -9.61
CA VAL A 49 -13.58 -38.88 -9.12
C VAL A 49 -13.42 -37.68 -10.05
N GLU A 50 -12.20 -37.39 -10.54
CA GLU A 50 -11.97 -36.37 -11.57
C GLU A 50 -12.74 -36.64 -12.87
N VAL A 51 -12.94 -37.91 -13.23
CA VAL A 51 -13.72 -38.30 -14.42
C VAL A 51 -15.23 -38.14 -14.18
N LEU A 52 -15.71 -38.32 -12.94
CA LEU A 52 -17.11 -38.15 -12.58
C LEU A 52 -17.52 -36.67 -12.39
N GLU A 53 -16.57 -35.80 -12.02
CA GLU A 53 -16.76 -34.34 -11.90
C GLU A 53 -16.81 -33.61 -13.26
N ARG A 54 -16.51 -34.29 -14.37
CA ARG A 54 -16.67 -33.76 -15.74
C ARG A 54 -18.11 -33.74 -16.25
N GLU A 55 -19.04 -34.35 -15.51
CA GLU A 55 -20.47 -34.39 -15.86
C GLU A 55 -21.25 -33.37 -15.00
N PRO A 56 -21.81 -32.30 -15.59
CA PRO A 56 -22.39 -31.17 -14.85
C PRO A 56 -23.62 -31.51 -14.00
N GLU A 57 -24.28 -32.66 -14.23
CA GLU A 57 -25.40 -33.13 -13.40
C GLU A 57 -24.95 -33.76 -12.06
N VAL A 58 -23.70 -34.22 -11.94
CA VAL A 58 -23.19 -34.93 -10.74
C VAL A 58 -22.62 -33.97 -9.70
N ALA A 59 -22.04 -32.85 -10.14
CA ALA A 59 -21.45 -31.85 -9.24
C ALA A 59 -22.50 -31.19 -8.32
N ASN A 60 -23.73 -31.02 -8.81
CA ASN A 60 -24.82 -30.41 -8.05
C ASN A 60 -25.59 -31.37 -7.13
N SER A 61 -25.36 -32.70 -7.21
CA SER A 61 -26.04 -33.68 -6.37
C SER A 61 -25.19 -34.24 -5.23
N LEU A 62 -23.98 -33.71 -5.00
CA LEU A 62 -23.07 -34.11 -3.92
C LEU A 62 -23.38 -33.41 -2.59
N THR A 63 -24.66 -33.20 -2.26
CA THR A 63 -25.05 -33.16 -0.85
C THR A 63 -25.07 -34.59 -0.36
N VAL A 64 -24.21 -34.91 0.61
CA VAL A 64 -24.27 -36.19 1.34
C VAL A 64 -25.72 -36.36 1.82
N PRO A 65 -26.49 -37.33 1.30
CA PRO A 65 -27.85 -37.53 1.76
C PRO A 65 -27.84 -37.84 3.25
N PRO A 66 -28.81 -37.40 4.05
CA PRO A 66 -28.89 -37.71 5.48
C PRO A 66 -28.94 -39.22 5.78
N ALA A 67 -29.17 -40.06 4.77
CA ALA A 67 -29.07 -41.51 4.85
C ALA A 67 -27.62 -42.05 4.98
N VAL A 68 -26.59 -41.28 4.64
CA VAL A 68 -25.18 -41.70 4.68
C VAL A 68 -24.55 -41.55 6.08
N GLU A 69 -25.00 -40.57 6.87
CA GLU A 69 -24.59 -40.41 8.28
C GLU A 69 -25.03 -41.59 9.17
N ASN A 70 -26.11 -42.27 8.79
CA ASN A 70 -26.68 -43.41 9.51
C ASN A 70 -26.45 -44.76 8.81
N ALA A 71 -25.58 -44.82 7.80
CA ALA A 71 -25.33 -46.06 7.06
C ALA A 71 -24.58 -47.08 7.95
N PRO A 72 -25.06 -48.32 8.08
CA PRO A 72 -24.44 -49.36 8.92
C PRO A 72 -23.19 -50.00 8.29
N ASP A 73 -22.79 -49.58 7.08
CA ASP A 73 -21.65 -50.15 6.36
C ASP A 73 -20.33 -49.43 6.74
N PRO A 74 -19.36 -50.14 7.36
CA PRO A 74 -18.09 -49.55 7.80
C PRO A 74 -17.20 -49.03 6.65
N ASN A 75 -17.41 -49.46 5.40
CA ASN A 75 -16.67 -48.92 4.26
C ASN A 75 -17.19 -47.53 3.82
N ILE A 76 -18.49 -47.26 3.98
CA ILE A 76 -19.10 -45.94 3.70
C ILE A 76 -18.71 -44.94 4.79
N GLN A 77 -18.68 -45.36 6.05
CA GLN A 77 -18.22 -44.52 7.16
C GLN A 77 -16.75 -44.09 7.05
N ARG A 78 -15.90 -44.87 6.36
CA ARG A 78 -14.50 -44.49 6.08
C ARG A 78 -14.36 -43.39 5.02
N LEU A 79 -15.37 -43.17 4.18
CA LEU A 79 -15.38 -42.11 3.17
C LEU A 79 -15.86 -40.76 3.73
N LEU A 80 -16.61 -40.76 4.84
CA LEU A 80 -17.09 -39.54 5.51
C LEU A 80 -15.93 -38.63 5.97
N PRO A 81 -14.90 -39.12 6.69
CA PRO A 81 -13.72 -38.33 7.02
C PRO A 81 -13.05 -37.75 5.76
N LEU A 82 -12.86 -38.56 4.71
CA LEU A 82 -12.19 -38.10 3.49
C LEU A 82 -12.99 -37.00 2.75
N SER A 83 -14.32 -37.08 2.75
CA SER A 83 -15.20 -36.05 2.18
C SER A 83 -15.22 -34.75 2.99
N LEU A 84 -15.22 -34.83 4.32
CA LEU A 84 -15.14 -33.67 5.22
C LEU A 84 -13.75 -33.01 5.17
N TRP A 85 -12.69 -33.82 5.12
CA TRP A 85 -11.31 -33.34 4.97
C TRP A 85 -11.10 -32.66 3.62
N ARG A 86 -11.62 -33.23 2.52
CA ARG A 86 -11.59 -32.56 1.20
C ARG A 86 -12.39 -31.26 1.19
N ARG A 87 -13.56 -31.23 1.83
CA ARG A 87 -14.36 -30.01 1.94
C ARG A 87 -13.61 -28.92 2.73
N GLN A 88 -12.95 -29.28 3.83
CA GLN A 88 -12.10 -28.35 4.61
C GLN A 88 -10.81 -27.93 3.87
N ALA A 89 -10.27 -28.77 3.00
CA ALA A 89 -9.08 -28.43 2.20
C ALA A 89 -9.39 -27.49 1.02
N TYR A 90 -10.59 -27.62 0.42
CA TYR A 90 -10.95 -26.92 -0.82
C TYR A 90 -11.99 -25.82 -0.64
N TYR A 91 -12.67 -25.71 0.50
CA TYR A 91 -13.64 -24.65 0.79
C TYR A 91 -13.34 -23.98 2.14
N ASP A 92 -13.42 -22.66 2.14
CA ASP A 92 -13.28 -21.79 3.31
C ASP A 92 -14.47 -21.99 4.26
N SER A 93 -14.19 -22.23 5.54
CA SER A 93 -15.23 -22.56 6.52
C SER A 93 -16.12 -21.39 6.89
N LEU A 94 -15.65 -20.15 6.70
CA LEU A 94 -16.38 -18.93 7.04
C LEU A 94 -17.33 -18.52 5.90
N THR A 95 -16.81 -18.38 4.68
CA THR A 95 -17.58 -17.88 3.53
C THR A 95 -18.22 -18.99 2.69
N GLY A 96 -17.78 -20.24 2.86
CA GLY A 96 -18.17 -21.36 2.00
C GLY A 96 -17.58 -21.30 0.59
N LEU A 97 -16.77 -20.28 0.28
CA LEU A 97 -16.12 -20.14 -1.00
C LEU A 97 -14.95 -21.12 -1.17
N PRO A 98 -14.60 -21.49 -2.40
CA PRO A 98 -13.36 -22.19 -2.73
C PRO A 98 -12.12 -21.57 -2.06
N THR A 99 -11.19 -22.40 -1.60
CA THR A 99 -9.87 -21.95 -1.12
C THR A 99 -8.91 -21.71 -2.27
N GLN A 100 -7.75 -21.12 -1.97
CA GLN A 100 -6.64 -21.00 -2.91
C GLN A 100 -6.27 -22.33 -3.59
N ALA A 101 -6.35 -23.46 -2.87
CA ALA A 101 -6.04 -24.78 -3.43
C ALA A 101 -6.99 -25.17 -4.56
N LEU A 102 -8.29 -24.90 -4.40
CA LEU A 102 -9.29 -25.19 -5.43
C LEU A 102 -9.16 -24.19 -6.59
N PHE A 103 -8.91 -22.92 -6.29
CA PHE A 103 -8.71 -21.88 -7.30
C PHE A 103 -7.51 -22.18 -8.23
N LEU A 104 -6.37 -22.59 -7.67
CA LEU A 104 -5.20 -23.00 -8.45
C LEU A 104 -5.49 -24.23 -9.32
N SER A 105 -6.34 -25.16 -8.86
CA SER A 105 -6.76 -26.29 -9.69
C SER A 105 -7.58 -25.83 -10.91
N TRP A 106 -8.48 -24.84 -10.74
CA TRP A 106 -9.26 -24.26 -11.84
C TRP A 106 -8.39 -23.53 -12.85
N LEU A 107 -7.40 -22.78 -12.38
CA LEU A 107 -6.42 -22.14 -13.24
C LEU A 107 -5.60 -23.18 -14.00
N ASN A 108 -5.03 -24.17 -13.32
CA ASN A 108 -4.23 -25.22 -13.97
C ASN A 108 -5.03 -25.99 -15.03
N GLN A 109 -6.32 -26.26 -14.78
CA GLN A 109 -7.21 -26.84 -15.79
C GLN A 109 -7.39 -25.94 -17.01
N SER A 110 -7.42 -24.62 -16.82
CA SER A 110 -7.56 -23.64 -17.89
C SER A 110 -6.28 -23.51 -18.75
N PHE A 111 -5.13 -23.90 -18.20
CA PHE A 111 -3.82 -23.95 -18.89
C PHE A 111 -3.47 -25.33 -19.47
N ALA A 112 -4.27 -26.37 -19.22
CA ALA A 112 -3.95 -27.73 -19.68
C ALA A 112 -3.97 -27.84 -21.22
N PRO A 113 -3.01 -28.55 -21.85
CA PRO A 113 -2.99 -28.71 -23.30
C PRO A 113 -4.27 -29.39 -23.79
N LEU A 114 -5.01 -28.71 -24.67
CA LEU A 114 -6.22 -29.18 -25.34
C LEU A 114 -5.88 -30.41 -26.22
N SER A 115 -5.85 -31.59 -25.62
CA SER A 115 -5.48 -32.85 -26.27
C SER A 115 -6.66 -33.50 -27.00
N THR A 116 -7.59 -32.71 -27.52
CA THR A 116 -8.79 -33.20 -28.24
C THR A 116 -8.83 -32.61 -29.64
N VAL A 117 -9.00 -33.51 -30.62
CA VAL A 117 -8.78 -33.36 -32.07
C VAL A 117 -9.61 -32.27 -32.78
N ASN A 118 -10.50 -31.53 -32.08
CA ASN A 118 -11.48 -30.64 -32.72
C ASN A 118 -11.67 -29.25 -32.05
N GLN A 119 -10.66 -28.68 -31.40
CA GLN A 119 -10.74 -27.31 -30.87
C GLN A 119 -9.60 -26.41 -31.39
N PRO A 120 -9.80 -25.07 -31.45
CA PRO A 120 -8.84 -24.14 -32.03
C PRO A 120 -7.45 -24.27 -31.38
N GLN A 121 -6.39 -24.02 -32.15
CA GLN A 121 -5.00 -24.20 -31.72
C GLN A 121 -4.52 -23.18 -30.66
N THR A 122 -5.39 -22.28 -30.19
CA THR A 122 -5.10 -21.28 -29.17
C THR A 122 -5.82 -21.62 -27.86
N PRO A 123 -5.14 -21.63 -26.71
CA PRO A 123 -5.80 -21.82 -25.41
C PRO A 123 -6.86 -20.71 -25.19
N PRO A 124 -7.96 -21.01 -24.48
CA PRO A 124 -8.98 -20.01 -24.20
C PRO A 124 -8.37 -18.85 -23.39
N LEU A 125 -8.78 -17.62 -23.73
CA LEU A 125 -8.35 -16.44 -23.02
C LEU A 125 -9.03 -16.37 -21.66
N ILE A 126 -8.25 -16.26 -20.59
CA ILE A 126 -8.71 -16.20 -19.20
C ILE A 126 -8.10 -15.01 -18.48
N ALA A 127 -8.89 -14.39 -17.61
CA ALA A 127 -8.42 -13.30 -16.75
C ALA A 127 -8.55 -13.69 -15.28
N VAL A 128 -7.60 -13.22 -14.47
CA VAL A 128 -7.62 -13.33 -13.01
C VAL A 128 -7.74 -11.94 -12.42
N LEU A 129 -8.73 -11.76 -11.55
CA LEU A 129 -8.89 -10.58 -10.74
C LEU A 129 -8.57 -10.95 -9.29
N LEU A 130 -7.62 -10.25 -8.68
CA LEU A 130 -7.37 -10.35 -7.25
C LEU A 130 -7.95 -9.13 -6.55
N VAL A 131 -8.79 -9.36 -5.54
CA VAL A 131 -9.54 -8.33 -4.81
C VAL A 131 -9.10 -8.37 -3.36
N ASP A 132 -8.68 -7.23 -2.82
CA ASP A 132 -8.27 -7.09 -1.42
C ASP A 132 -9.00 -5.90 -0.79
N LEU A 133 -9.64 -6.14 0.35
CA LEU A 133 -10.47 -5.16 1.02
C LEU A 133 -9.61 -4.10 1.73
N ASP A 134 -9.81 -2.84 1.40
CA ASP A 134 -9.00 -1.76 1.95
C ASP A 134 -9.32 -1.54 3.43
N ARG A 135 -8.26 -1.47 4.24
CA ARG A 135 -8.33 -1.17 5.69
C ARG A 135 -9.23 -2.15 6.48
N PHE A 136 -9.42 -3.37 6.01
CA PHE A 136 -10.24 -4.37 6.73
C PHE A 136 -9.75 -4.64 8.16
N GLN A 137 -8.43 -4.61 8.38
CA GLN A 137 -7.87 -4.73 9.74
C GLN A 137 -8.38 -3.62 10.68
N VAL A 138 -8.53 -2.38 10.20
CA VAL A 138 -9.06 -1.27 11.03
C VAL A 138 -10.51 -1.55 11.43
N ILE A 139 -11.29 -2.22 10.57
CA ILE A 139 -12.65 -2.64 10.88
C ILE A 139 -12.63 -3.70 11.98
N ASN A 140 -11.75 -4.70 11.89
CA ASN A 140 -11.59 -5.70 12.95
C ASN A 140 -11.17 -5.07 14.28
N ASP A 141 -10.22 -4.14 14.25
CA ASP A 141 -9.72 -3.47 15.46
C ASP A 141 -10.80 -2.57 16.10
N SER A 142 -11.71 -2.01 15.29
CA SER A 142 -12.76 -1.09 15.75
C SER A 142 -14.06 -1.79 16.17
N LEU A 143 -14.48 -2.83 15.44
CA LEU A 143 -15.79 -3.48 15.60
C LEU A 143 -15.68 -4.92 16.13
N GLY A 144 -14.47 -5.47 16.23
CA GLY A 144 -14.20 -6.83 16.67
C GLY A 144 -14.25 -7.86 15.52
N TYR A 145 -13.54 -8.97 15.72
CA TYR A 145 -13.42 -10.05 14.74
C TYR A 145 -14.76 -10.69 14.35
N ASP A 146 -15.70 -10.85 15.29
CA ASP A 146 -17.03 -11.41 15.01
C ASP A 146 -17.83 -10.56 14.01
N MET A 147 -17.60 -9.24 14.01
CA MET A 147 -18.24 -8.32 13.07
C MET A 147 -17.54 -8.33 11.71
N GLY A 148 -16.20 -8.41 11.73
CA GLY A 148 -15.39 -8.62 10.54
C GLY A 148 -15.78 -9.89 9.79
N ASP A 149 -16.01 -10.99 10.50
CA ASP A 149 -16.41 -12.27 9.91
C ASP A 149 -17.78 -12.18 9.23
N GLN A 150 -18.74 -11.50 9.86
CA GLN A 150 -20.05 -11.22 9.25
C GLN A 150 -19.96 -10.34 8.01
N LEU A 151 -19.08 -9.34 8.05
CA LEU A 151 -18.81 -8.48 6.91
C LEU A 151 -18.22 -9.28 5.74
N LEU A 152 -17.25 -10.16 6.01
CA LEU A 152 -16.63 -11.01 4.98
C LEU A 152 -17.63 -11.96 4.32
N MET A 153 -18.55 -12.55 5.07
CA MET A 153 -19.62 -13.39 4.49
C MET A 153 -20.51 -12.55 3.55
N LYS A 154 -20.95 -11.36 3.98
CA LYS A 154 -21.78 -10.48 3.12
C LYS A 154 -21.04 -9.98 1.89
N ILE A 155 -19.73 -9.73 2.00
CA ILE A 155 -18.88 -9.34 0.87
C ILE A 155 -18.77 -10.51 -0.09
N ALA A 156 -18.51 -11.73 0.39
CA ALA A 156 -18.44 -12.93 -0.45
C ALA A 156 -19.71 -13.11 -1.28
N ASP A 157 -20.89 -13.01 -0.66
CA ASP A 157 -22.19 -13.11 -1.34
C ASP A 157 -22.36 -12.00 -2.40
N ARG A 158 -21.99 -10.76 -2.05
CA ARG A 158 -22.15 -9.61 -2.95
C ARG A 158 -21.20 -9.68 -4.14
N LEU A 159 -19.95 -10.09 -3.91
CA LEU A 159 -18.98 -10.32 -4.97
C LEU A 159 -19.49 -11.41 -5.90
N ALA A 160 -19.93 -12.56 -5.37
CA ALA A 160 -20.46 -13.66 -6.18
C ALA A 160 -21.66 -13.23 -7.04
N ALA A 161 -22.55 -12.38 -6.51
CA ALA A 161 -23.71 -11.86 -7.23
C ALA A 161 -23.36 -10.84 -8.35
N ALA A 162 -22.21 -10.18 -8.23
CA ALA A 162 -21.72 -9.21 -9.23
C ALA A 162 -20.99 -9.87 -10.41
N LEU A 163 -20.69 -11.18 -10.33
CA LEU A 163 -19.93 -11.86 -11.37
C LEU A 163 -20.77 -12.28 -12.57
N PRO A 164 -20.18 -12.28 -13.78
CA PRO A 164 -20.81 -12.89 -14.95
C PRO A 164 -20.89 -14.42 -14.78
N ALA A 165 -21.74 -15.07 -15.58
CA ALA A 165 -21.92 -16.53 -15.54
C ALA A 165 -20.64 -17.36 -15.80
N THR A 166 -19.65 -16.76 -16.46
CA THR A 166 -18.33 -17.37 -16.70
C THR A 166 -17.31 -17.11 -15.59
N GLY A 167 -17.70 -16.35 -14.57
CA GLY A 167 -16.88 -16.00 -13.42
C GLY A 167 -16.95 -17.06 -12.31
N ALA A 168 -15.80 -17.38 -11.73
CA ALA A 168 -15.70 -18.21 -10.55
C ALA A 168 -14.92 -17.45 -9.47
N ILE A 169 -15.34 -17.54 -8.20
CA ILE A 169 -14.72 -16.82 -7.08
C ILE A 169 -14.18 -17.79 -6.03
N ALA A 170 -13.08 -17.41 -5.40
CA ALA A 170 -12.44 -18.09 -4.30
C ALA A 170 -12.02 -17.07 -3.23
N ARG A 171 -11.90 -17.52 -1.98
CA ARG A 171 -11.26 -16.76 -0.91
C ARG A 171 -9.87 -17.34 -0.68
N LEU A 172 -8.83 -16.52 -0.85
CA LEU A 172 -7.46 -17.00 -0.73
C LEU A 172 -7.01 -17.04 0.72
N GLN A 173 -7.12 -15.90 1.41
CA GLN A 173 -6.71 -15.71 2.80
C GLN A 173 -7.32 -14.42 3.33
N ALA A 174 -7.59 -14.35 4.64
CA ALA A 174 -8.03 -13.14 5.34
C ALA A 174 -9.12 -12.35 4.56
N ASP A 175 -8.77 -11.21 4.01
CA ASP A 175 -9.58 -10.24 3.26
C ASP A 175 -9.35 -10.26 1.74
N LYS A 176 -8.63 -11.27 1.23
CA LYS A 176 -8.33 -11.45 -0.21
C LYS A 176 -9.25 -12.46 -0.88
N PHE A 177 -9.84 -12.04 -2.00
CA PHE A 177 -10.64 -12.86 -2.91
C PHE A 177 -9.96 -12.94 -4.27
N ALA A 178 -10.11 -14.08 -4.95
CA ALA A 178 -9.65 -14.29 -6.31
C ALA A 178 -10.81 -14.67 -7.21
N ILE A 179 -10.86 -14.07 -8.39
CA ILE A 179 -11.89 -14.30 -9.38
C ILE A 179 -11.23 -14.75 -10.67
N LEU A 180 -11.75 -15.83 -11.25
CA LEU A 180 -11.34 -16.38 -12.54
C LEU A 180 -12.46 -16.12 -13.54
N LEU A 181 -12.17 -15.36 -14.59
CA LEU A 181 -13.05 -15.17 -15.73
C LEU A 181 -12.60 -16.06 -16.87
N ARG A 182 -13.50 -16.93 -17.34
CA ARG A 182 -13.28 -17.81 -18.50
C ARG A 182 -13.85 -17.17 -19.77
N ASP A 183 -13.27 -17.54 -20.91
CA ASP A 183 -13.70 -17.13 -22.25
C ASP A 183 -13.69 -15.59 -22.46
N VAL A 184 -12.65 -14.94 -21.93
CA VAL A 184 -12.48 -13.49 -21.98
C VAL A 184 -11.96 -13.09 -23.36
N ALA A 185 -12.87 -12.80 -24.28
CA ALA A 185 -12.54 -12.42 -25.66
C ALA A 185 -11.73 -11.11 -25.77
N ALA A 186 -11.84 -10.22 -24.77
CA ALA A 186 -11.14 -8.94 -24.70
C ALA A 186 -10.90 -8.51 -23.24
N MET A 187 -9.79 -7.80 -22.98
CA MET A 187 -9.46 -7.24 -21.66
C MET A 187 -10.59 -6.39 -21.08
N ASP A 188 -11.31 -5.66 -21.94
CA ASP A 188 -12.42 -4.78 -21.55
C ASP A 188 -13.49 -5.52 -20.73
N LEU A 189 -13.67 -6.83 -20.94
CA LEU A 189 -14.61 -7.64 -20.15
C LEU A 189 -14.10 -7.90 -18.72
N ALA A 190 -12.79 -8.03 -18.53
CA ALA A 190 -12.19 -8.16 -17.22
C ALA A 190 -12.20 -6.83 -16.45
N VAL A 191 -11.98 -5.72 -17.16
CA VAL A 191 -12.11 -4.36 -16.61
C VAL A 191 -13.55 -4.08 -16.20
N ALA A 192 -14.53 -4.37 -17.07
CA ALA A 192 -15.93 -4.21 -16.75
C ALA A 192 -16.36 -5.02 -15.51
N ALA A 193 -15.89 -6.27 -15.38
CA ALA A 193 -16.15 -7.07 -14.19
C ALA A 193 -15.51 -6.45 -12.92
N ALA A 194 -14.33 -5.85 -13.02
CA ALA A 194 -13.71 -5.13 -11.91
C ALA A 194 -14.50 -3.88 -11.53
N ASP A 195 -15.00 -3.13 -12.51
CA ASP A 195 -15.87 -1.96 -12.29
C ASP A 195 -17.21 -2.35 -11.65
N ASP A 196 -17.83 -3.44 -12.10
CA ASP A 196 -19.07 -3.98 -11.52
C ASP A 196 -18.86 -4.39 -10.05
N ILE A 197 -17.71 -4.99 -9.73
CA ILE A 197 -17.31 -5.32 -8.36
C ILE A 197 -17.14 -4.06 -7.51
N GLN A 198 -16.41 -3.06 -8.01
CA GLN A 198 -16.23 -1.79 -7.31
C GLN A 198 -17.59 -1.12 -7.04
N GLN A 199 -18.44 -1.08 -8.05
CA GLN A 199 -19.78 -0.50 -7.94
C GLN A 199 -20.63 -1.25 -6.91
N ALA A 200 -20.58 -2.59 -6.88
CA ALA A 200 -21.31 -3.39 -5.90
C ALA A 200 -20.85 -3.08 -4.46
N LEU A 201 -19.56 -2.79 -4.24
CA LEU A 201 -19.02 -2.47 -2.92
C LEU A 201 -19.37 -1.05 -2.45
N THR A 202 -19.83 -0.14 -3.33
CA THR A 202 -20.22 1.23 -2.93
C THR A 202 -21.41 1.29 -1.97
N ALA A 203 -22.32 0.31 -2.05
CA ALA A 203 -23.47 0.24 -1.14
C ALA A 203 -23.02 -0.18 0.27
N PRO A 204 -23.55 0.43 1.35
CA PRO A 204 -23.17 0.06 2.71
C PRO A 204 -23.55 -1.39 3.04
N PHE A 205 -22.82 -1.96 3.99
CA PHE A 205 -23.14 -3.24 4.62
C PHE A 205 -23.83 -2.98 5.95
N ASN A 206 -25.07 -3.46 6.11
CA ASN A 206 -25.78 -3.37 7.37
C ASN A 206 -25.34 -4.53 8.29
N LEU A 207 -24.72 -4.18 9.40
CA LEU A 207 -24.19 -5.07 10.42
C LEU A 207 -24.78 -4.65 11.77
N ASN A 208 -25.71 -5.43 12.32
CA ASN A 208 -26.38 -5.14 13.59
C ASN A 208 -26.90 -3.68 13.72
N ASN A 209 -27.56 -3.17 12.69
CA ASN A 209 -28.08 -1.79 12.58
C ASN A 209 -27.02 -0.69 12.47
N GLN A 210 -25.78 -1.03 12.11
CA GLN A 210 -24.73 -0.08 11.73
C GLN A 210 -24.39 -0.23 10.25
N GLU A 211 -24.21 0.90 9.56
CA GLU A 211 -23.77 0.93 8.17
C GLU A 211 -22.25 0.98 8.10
N VAL A 212 -21.65 0.00 7.43
CA VAL A 212 -20.21 -0.09 7.21
C VAL A 212 -19.91 0.03 5.73
N PHE A 213 -18.98 0.92 5.39
CA PHE A 213 -18.49 1.12 4.02
C PHE A 213 -17.14 0.43 3.86
N VAL A 214 -16.98 -0.27 2.74
CA VAL A 214 -15.74 -0.97 2.40
C VAL A 214 -15.39 -0.64 0.96
N THR A 215 -14.11 -0.35 0.71
CA THR A 215 -13.56 -0.26 -0.64
C THR A 215 -12.64 -1.45 -0.89
N ALA A 216 -12.35 -1.76 -2.15
CA ALA A 216 -11.37 -2.78 -2.50
C ALA A 216 -10.35 -2.25 -3.48
N SER A 217 -9.14 -2.79 -3.40
CA SER A 217 -8.12 -2.65 -4.43
C SER A 217 -8.10 -3.92 -5.27
N ILE A 218 -8.15 -3.77 -6.60
CA ILE A 218 -8.29 -4.89 -7.54
C ILE A 218 -7.09 -4.94 -8.50
N GLY A 219 -6.51 -6.11 -8.71
CA GLY A 219 -5.49 -6.34 -9.72
C GLY A 219 -5.98 -7.30 -10.79
N ILE A 220 -5.77 -6.96 -12.05
CA ILE A 220 -6.26 -7.72 -13.20
C ILE A 220 -5.07 -8.27 -13.97
N ALA A 221 -5.00 -9.58 -14.21
CA ALA A 221 -4.01 -10.19 -15.09
C ALA A 221 -4.70 -11.03 -16.18
N TRP A 222 -4.15 -11.02 -17.40
CA TRP A 222 -4.73 -11.66 -18.57
C TRP A 222 -3.70 -12.52 -19.30
N ASN A 223 -4.10 -13.72 -19.75
CA ASN A 223 -3.19 -14.71 -20.32
C ASN A 223 -2.76 -14.48 -21.79
N GLN A 224 -2.64 -13.22 -22.25
CA GLN A 224 -2.22 -12.91 -23.63
C GLN A 224 -0.72 -13.13 -23.90
N THR A 225 0.12 -13.09 -22.86
CA THR A 225 1.53 -13.47 -22.92
C THR A 225 1.68 -14.96 -22.64
N VAL A 226 2.74 -15.60 -23.14
CA VAL A 226 2.98 -17.03 -22.89
C VAL A 226 3.26 -17.21 -21.40
N TYR A 227 2.25 -17.70 -20.68
CA TYR A 227 2.36 -18.13 -19.29
C TYR A 227 2.71 -19.61 -19.26
N ASP A 228 3.88 -19.96 -18.71
CA ASP A 228 4.29 -21.36 -18.55
C ASP A 228 3.54 -22.07 -17.41
N ARG A 229 2.94 -21.30 -16.48
CA ARG A 229 2.38 -21.80 -15.22
C ARG A 229 1.20 -20.95 -14.72
N ALA A 230 0.17 -21.61 -14.19
CA ALA A 230 -1.00 -20.98 -13.58
C ALA A 230 -0.66 -20.03 -12.43
N GLU A 231 0.37 -20.36 -11.65
CA GLU A 231 0.79 -19.56 -10.50
C GLU A 231 1.34 -18.19 -10.92
N HIS A 232 1.88 -18.06 -12.13
CA HIS A 232 2.40 -16.78 -12.63
C HIS A 232 1.27 -15.79 -12.92
N LEU A 233 0.15 -16.24 -13.48
CA LEU A 233 -0.99 -15.35 -13.75
C LEU A 233 -1.62 -14.82 -12.45
N LEU A 234 -1.71 -15.68 -11.43
CA LEU A 234 -2.19 -15.26 -10.10
C LEU A 234 -1.22 -14.28 -9.42
N HIS A 235 0.08 -14.50 -9.56
CA HIS A 235 1.11 -13.59 -9.05
C HIS A 235 1.07 -12.21 -9.74
N ASP A 236 0.88 -12.20 -11.05
CA ASP A 236 0.74 -10.96 -11.84
C ASP A 236 -0.49 -10.15 -11.39
N ALA A 237 -1.62 -10.83 -11.12
CA ALA A 237 -2.81 -10.17 -10.57
C ALA A 237 -2.57 -9.60 -9.16
N ASP A 238 -1.87 -10.31 -8.27
CA ASP A 238 -1.49 -9.79 -6.94
C ASP A 238 -0.58 -8.56 -7.07
N THR A 239 0.31 -8.55 -8.06
CA THR A 239 1.21 -7.43 -8.32
C THR A 239 0.44 -6.18 -8.75
N ALA A 240 -0.49 -6.31 -9.70
CA ALA A 240 -1.33 -5.20 -10.12
C ALA A 240 -2.24 -4.70 -8.99
N MET A 241 -2.77 -5.60 -8.17
CA MET A 241 -3.60 -5.25 -7.02
C MET A 241 -2.81 -4.43 -5.98
N TYR A 242 -1.54 -4.78 -5.77
CA TYR A 242 -0.67 -3.99 -4.92
C TYR A 242 -0.40 -2.59 -5.51
N GLN A 243 -0.24 -2.48 -6.83
CA GLN A 243 -0.12 -1.18 -7.50
C GLN A 243 -1.38 -0.34 -7.32
N ALA A 244 -2.58 -0.95 -7.39
CA ALA A 244 -3.85 -0.29 -7.09
C ALA A 244 -3.86 0.30 -5.67
N LYS A 245 -3.31 -0.43 -4.69
CA LYS A 245 -3.14 0.07 -3.32
C LYS A 245 -2.19 1.26 -3.25
N ALA A 246 -1.06 1.18 -3.94
CA ALA A 246 -0.03 2.23 -3.93
C ALA A 246 -0.50 3.53 -4.60
N LEU A 247 -1.33 3.44 -5.64
CA LEU A 247 -1.82 4.61 -6.38
C LEU A 247 -3.02 5.32 -5.72
N GLY A 248 -3.49 4.84 -4.57
CA GLY A 248 -4.53 5.52 -3.78
C GLY A 248 -5.69 4.64 -3.32
N LYS A 249 -5.61 3.31 -3.49
CA LYS A 249 -6.66 2.34 -3.12
C LYS A 249 -7.98 2.56 -3.87
N ALA A 250 -9.01 1.77 -3.57
CA ALA A 250 -10.36 1.88 -4.14
C ALA A 250 -10.39 1.95 -5.69
N ARG A 251 -9.53 1.16 -6.34
CA ARG A 251 -9.37 1.14 -7.80
C ARG A 251 -8.96 -0.23 -8.31
N CYS A 252 -9.04 -0.41 -9.62
CA CYS A 252 -8.44 -1.55 -10.29
C CYS A 252 -7.21 -1.13 -11.10
N GLU A 253 -6.18 -1.98 -11.14
CA GLU A 253 -5.03 -1.82 -12.03
C GLU A 253 -4.85 -3.08 -12.87
N ILE A 254 -4.41 -2.88 -14.11
CA ILE A 254 -4.14 -3.96 -15.04
C ILE A 254 -2.65 -4.27 -14.99
N PHE A 255 -2.32 -5.55 -14.88
CA PHE A 255 -0.96 -6.01 -15.01
C PHE A 255 -0.48 -5.84 -16.46
N ASP A 256 0.49 -4.95 -16.64
CA ASP A 256 1.31 -4.83 -17.84
C ASP A 256 2.79 -5.11 -17.46
N VAL A 257 3.66 -5.38 -18.44
CA VAL A 257 5.09 -5.66 -18.25
C VAL A 257 5.81 -4.55 -17.45
N GLY A 258 5.28 -3.32 -17.46
CA GLY A 258 5.74 -2.23 -16.59
C GLY A 258 5.51 -2.48 -15.09
N VAL A 259 4.42 -3.15 -14.71
CA VAL A 259 4.01 -3.45 -13.33
C VAL A 259 4.93 -4.48 -12.67
N ARG A 260 5.40 -5.48 -13.44
CA ARG A 260 6.39 -6.47 -12.97
C ARG A 260 7.74 -5.83 -12.64
N LEU A 261 8.14 -4.83 -13.43
CA LEU A 261 9.37 -4.07 -13.21
C LEU A 261 9.26 -3.19 -11.96
N GLU A 262 8.10 -2.58 -11.71
CA GLU A 262 7.86 -1.73 -10.53
C GLU A 262 7.85 -2.53 -9.21
N ALA A 263 7.19 -3.69 -9.15
CA ALA A 263 7.15 -4.49 -7.92
C ALA A 263 8.49 -5.14 -7.57
N THR A 264 9.22 -5.65 -8.58
CA THR A 264 10.59 -6.14 -8.38
C THR A 264 11.53 -4.99 -8.01
N SER A 265 11.32 -3.80 -8.60
CA SER A 265 12.08 -2.60 -8.23
C SER A 265 11.78 -2.17 -6.80
N ARG A 266 10.56 -2.32 -6.28
CA ARG A 266 10.19 -1.89 -4.92
C ARG A 266 10.79 -2.79 -3.84
N LEU A 267 10.76 -4.12 -4.01
CA LEU A 267 11.42 -5.05 -3.08
C LEU A 267 12.94 -4.86 -3.04
N ARG A 268 13.54 -4.62 -4.22
CA ARG A 268 14.96 -4.22 -4.30
C ARG A 268 15.18 -2.89 -3.58
N LEU A 269 14.36 -1.89 -3.87
CA LEU A 269 14.45 -0.57 -3.25
C LEU A 269 14.30 -0.64 -1.71
N GLU A 270 13.44 -1.49 -1.17
CA GLU A 270 13.32 -1.71 0.27
C GLU A 270 14.60 -2.33 0.85
N THR A 271 15.11 -3.37 0.20
CA THR A 271 16.36 -4.03 0.60
C THR A 271 17.53 -3.05 0.57
N ASP A 272 17.63 -2.27 -0.51
CA ASP A 272 18.66 -1.26 -0.70
C ASP A 272 18.49 -0.12 0.32
N LEU A 273 17.26 0.31 0.63
CA LEU A 273 16.97 1.36 1.60
C LEU A 273 17.37 0.94 3.03
N ARG A 274 17.17 -0.33 3.38
CA ARG A 274 17.62 -0.89 4.67
C ARG A 274 19.14 -0.85 4.79
N LEU A 275 19.84 -1.14 3.70
CA LEU A 275 21.30 -1.14 3.63
C LEU A 275 21.90 0.28 3.47
N ALA A 276 21.13 1.24 2.96
CA ALA A 276 21.58 2.60 2.66
C ALA A 276 22.13 3.35 3.88
N LEU A 277 21.53 3.13 5.06
CA LEU A 277 22.01 3.68 6.33
C LEU A 277 23.40 3.13 6.69
N GLU A 278 23.58 1.82 6.61
CA GLU A 278 24.86 1.14 6.92
C GLU A 278 25.95 1.50 5.90
N ARG A 279 25.57 1.68 4.63
CA ARG A 279 26.46 2.01 3.52
C ARG A 279 26.74 3.51 3.36
N GLN A 280 26.18 4.35 4.22
CA GLN A 280 26.33 5.82 4.18
C GLN A 280 25.90 6.42 2.83
N GLU A 281 24.83 5.90 2.24
CA GLU A 281 24.33 6.33 0.93
C GLU A 281 23.42 7.57 1.02
N PHE A 282 23.00 7.98 2.22
CA PHE A 282 22.23 9.20 2.41
C PHE A 282 23.13 10.45 2.47
N LYS A 283 22.64 11.53 1.86
CA LYS A 283 23.24 12.85 1.89
C LYS A 283 22.18 13.89 2.22
N LEU A 284 22.58 14.96 2.89
CA LEU A 284 21.74 16.13 3.07
C LEU A 284 22.11 17.20 2.04
N TYR A 285 21.07 17.72 1.40
CA TYR A 285 21.12 18.96 0.64
C TYR A 285 20.43 20.03 1.46
N TYR A 286 20.79 21.28 1.22
CA TYR A 286 20.42 22.40 2.07
C TYR A 286 19.85 23.51 1.20
N GLN A 287 18.58 23.86 1.43
CA GLN A 287 17.93 24.94 0.71
C GLN A 287 17.93 26.22 1.57
N PRO A 288 18.45 27.36 1.08
CA PRO A 288 18.52 28.58 1.87
C PRO A 288 17.15 29.14 2.24
N ILE A 289 17.03 29.61 3.48
CA ILE A 289 15.91 30.42 3.99
C ILE A 289 16.41 31.84 4.18
N VAL A 290 15.79 32.79 3.50
CA VAL A 290 16.27 34.18 3.39
C VAL A 290 15.26 35.13 4.03
N SER A 291 15.74 36.12 4.80
CA SER A 291 14.88 37.21 5.28
C SER A 291 14.47 38.09 4.11
N ILE A 292 13.17 38.31 3.92
CA ILE A 292 12.68 39.17 2.83
C ILE A 292 13.11 40.63 3.06
N ALA A 293 13.19 41.06 4.32
CA ALA A 293 13.54 42.43 4.69
C ALA A 293 15.00 42.76 4.36
N THR A 294 15.95 41.91 4.77
CA THR A 294 17.39 42.15 4.61
C THR A 294 17.99 41.48 3.38
N GLN A 295 17.26 40.54 2.76
CA GLN A 295 17.77 39.63 1.72
C GLN A 295 19.00 38.82 2.15
N GLN A 296 19.22 38.67 3.46
CA GLN A 296 20.30 37.85 4.01
C GLN A 296 19.78 36.47 4.38
N ILE A 297 20.65 35.48 4.22
CA ILE A 297 20.41 34.12 4.69
C ILE A 297 20.25 34.09 6.21
N THR A 298 19.28 33.30 6.67
CA THR A 298 18.98 33.10 8.10
C THR A 298 19.17 31.65 8.53
N GLY A 299 19.12 30.72 7.58
CA GLY A 299 19.27 29.30 7.83
C GLY A 299 19.04 28.49 6.57
N PHE A 300 18.91 27.18 6.76
CA PHE A 300 18.67 26.23 5.70
C PHE A 300 17.59 25.23 6.08
N GLU A 301 16.84 24.75 5.10
CA GLU A 301 16.09 23.50 5.21
C GLU A 301 16.96 22.32 4.77
N ALA A 302 17.10 21.32 5.64
CA ALA A 302 17.82 20.09 5.37
C ALA A 302 16.92 19.08 4.66
N LEU A 303 17.28 18.78 3.41
CA LEU A 303 16.55 17.93 2.49
C LEU A 303 17.37 16.66 2.22
N ILE A 304 16.88 15.53 2.69
CA ILE A 304 17.52 14.25 2.44
C ILE A 304 17.58 13.93 0.94
N ARG A 305 18.65 13.29 0.50
CA ARG A 305 18.82 12.68 -0.81
C ARG A 305 19.45 11.31 -0.62
N TRP A 306 19.06 10.36 -1.46
CA TRP A 306 19.67 9.03 -1.45
C TRP A 306 20.57 8.87 -2.67
N GLN A 307 21.87 8.76 -2.43
CA GLN A 307 22.87 8.49 -3.45
C GLN A 307 22.97 6.98 -3.67
N HIS A 308 22.03 6.43 -4.42
CA HIS A 308 22.00 5.01 -4.75
C HIS A 308 23.14 4.65 -5.72
N PRO A 309 23.84 3.51 -5.54
CA PRO A 309 24.97 3.12 -6.38
C PRO A 309 24.60 2.93 -7.86
N GLU A 310 23.47 2.27 -8.13
CA GLU A 310 22.99 2.06 -9.51
C GLU A 310 22.09 3.19 -10.04
N ASN A 311 21.15 3.70 -9.22
CA ASN A 311 20.13 4.65 -9.65
C ASN A 311 20.54 6.13 -9.53
N GLY A 312 21.74 6.42 -9.03
CA GLY A 312 22.20 7.79 -8.79
C GLY A 312 21.40 8.48 -7.68
N LEU A 313 21.10 9.78 -7.85
CA LEU A 313 20.40 10.56 -6.83
C LEU A 313 18.89 10.29 -6.88
N VAL A 314 18.39 9.49 -5.94
CA VAL A 314 16.97 9.13 -5.81
C VAL A 314 16.22 10.24 -5.04
N SER A 315 15.08 10.65 -5.61
CA SER A 315 14.20 11.67 -5.02
C SER A 315 13.54 11.17 -3.73
N PRO A 316 13.40 12.01 -2.68
CA PRO A 316 12.65 11.69 -1.47
C PRO A 316 11.24 11.16 -1.73
N LEU A 317 10.54 11.72 -2.71
CA LEU A 317 9.18 11.29 -3.08
C LEU A 317 9.09 9.80 -3.44
N LYS A 318 10.20 9.17 -3.87
CA LYS A 318 10.23 7.75 -4.23
C LYS A 318 10.48 6.81 -3.05
N PHE A 319 11.20 7.25 -2.02
CA PHE A 319 11.63 6.36 -0.94
C PHE A 319 11.07 6.72 0.44
N ILE A 320 10.60 7.96 0.67
CA ILE A 320 10.03 8.35 1.96
C ILE A 320 8.74 7.57 2.26
N ALA A 321 7.83 7.45 1.29
CA ALA A 321 6.62 6.64 1.45
C ALA A 321 6.95 5.17 1.79
N LEU A 322 7.97 4.60 1.12
CA LEU A 322 8.45 3.25 1.42
C LEU A 322 9.09 3.17 2.81
N ALA A 323 9.85 4.19 3.21
CA ALA A 323 10.46 4.27 4.53
C ALA A 323 9.41 4.34 5.65
N GLU A 324 8.31 5.05 5.43
CA GLU A 324 7.20 5.15 6.37
C GLU A 324 6.48 3.79 6.49
N GLU A 325 6.07 3.22 5.36
CA GLU A 325 5.39 1.91 5.35
C GLU A 325 6.20 0.79 6.04
N THR A 326 7.52 0.83 5.92
CA THR A 326 8.44 -0.18 6.48
C THR A 326 8.97 0.17 7.86
N GLY A 327 8.67 1.37 8.37
CA GLY A 327 9.21 1.90 9.63
C GLY A 327 10.68 2.32 9.58
N LEU A 328 11.35 2.24 8.42
CA LEU A 328 12.71 2.73 8.21
C LEU A 328 12.82 4.26 8.31
N ILE A 329 11.71 4.99 8.25
CA ILE A 329 11.70 6.46 8.41
C ILE A 329 12.24 6.90 9.77
N ASN A 330 12.07 6.08 10.81
CA ASN A 330 12.54 6.40 12.17
C ASN A 330 14.09 6.44 12.23
N PRO A 331 14.84 5.36 11.90
CA PRO A 331 16.30 5.42 11.90
C PRO A 331 16.86 6.39 10.87
N ILE A 332 16.21 6.56 9.72
CA ILE A 332 16.61 7.57 8.72
C ILE A 332 16.50 8.97 9.30
N GLY A 333 15.37 9.31 9.90
CA GLY A 333 15.14 10.62 10.46
C GLY A 333 16.04 10.94 11.65
N GLN A 334 16.38 9.96 12.48
CA GLN A 334 17.41 10.14 13.53
C GLN A 334 18.78 10.47 12.94
N TRP A 335 19.16 9.79 11.84
CA TRP A 335 20.39 10.12 11.11
C TRP A 335 20.35 11.53 10.51
N VAL A 336 19.23 11.92 9.88
CA VAL A 336 19.03 13.27 9.31
C VAL A 336 19.19 14.33 10.39
N LEU A 337 18.56 14.14 11.56
CA LEU A 337 18.60 15.09 12.66
C LEU A 337 20.02 15.30 13.17
N ARG A 338 20.74 14.21 13.43
CA ARG A 338 22.13 14.24 13.88
C ARG A 338 23.03 14.93 12.85
N GLU A 339 22.92 14.56 11.58
CA GLU A 339 23.78 15.09 10.52
C GLU A 339 23.50 16.57 10.24
N ALA A 340 22.23 16.99 10.26
CA ALA A 340 21.85 18.41 10.13
C ALA A 340 22.42 19.25 11.28
N CYS A 341 22.31 18.77 12.53
CA CYS A 341 22.89 19.45 13.69
C CYS A 341 24.42 19.53 13.60
N ARG A 342 25.08 18.42 13.25
CA ARG A 342 26.54 18.34 13.08
C ARG A 342 27.03 19.33 12.02
N GLN A 343 26.36 19.37 10.86
CA GLN A 343 26.73 20.24 9.76
C GLN A 343 26.51 21.72 10.12
N LEU A 344 25.43 22.05 10.83
CA LEU A 344 25.18 23.42 11.28
C LEU A 344 26.25 23.90 12.26
N CYS A 345 26.65 23.07 13.24
CA CYS A 345 27.75 23.40 14.16
C CYS A 345 29.03 23.75 13.39
N LEU A 346 29.34 22.99 12.33
CA LEU A 346 30.51 23.24 11.50
C LEU A 346 30.42 24.60 10.78
N TRP A 347 29.26 24.96 10.24
CA TRP A 347 29.07 26.26 9.60
C TRP A 347 29.12 27.42 10.60
N GLN A 348 28.46 27.29 11.76
CA GLN A 348 28.49 28.32 12.80
C GLN A 348 29.92 28.57 13.32
N ALA A 349 30.75 27.52 13.42
CA ALA A 349 32.15 27.64 13.83
C ALA A 349 33.03 28.30 12.74
N GLN A 350 32.81 27.95 11.47
CA GLN A 350 33.59 28.49 10.34
C GLN A 350 33.18 29.91 9.96
N THR A 351 31.93 30.28 10.18
CA THR A 351 31.38 31.57 9.77
C THR A 351 30.36 32.05 10.80
N PRO A 352 30.84 32.64 11.93
CA PRO A 352 29.96 33.18 12.95
C PRO A 352 29.10 34.31 12.41
N MET A 353 27.80 34.28 12.70
CA MET A 353 26.81 35.27 12.32
C MET A 353 25.98 35.70 13.54
N GLU A 354 25.44 36.91 13.51
CA GLU A 354 24.53 37.42 14.52
C GLU A 354 23.26 37.96 13.84
N PRO A 355 22.09 37.31 14.00
CA PRO A 355 21.86 36.06 14.73
C PRO A 355 22.55 34.83 14.08
N PRO A 356 22.79 33.74 14.82
CA PRO A 356 23.42 32.54 14.29
C PRO A 356 22.55 31.87 13.22
N LEU A 357 23.19 31.19 12.26
CA LEU A 357 22.51 30.37 11.28
C LEU A 357 21.70 29.27 11.95
N THR A 358 20.62 28.88 11.31
CA THR A 358 19.68 27.86 11.80
C THR A 358 19.50 26.75 10.77
N VAL A 359 18.99 25.60 11.22
CA VAL A 359 18.65 24.48 10.34
C VAL A 359 17.26 23.95 10.65
N SER A 360 16.46 23.79 9.60
CA SER A 360 15.17 23.14 9.62
C SER A 360 15.28 21.67 9.22
N VAL A 361 14.62 20.79 9.96
CA VAL A 361 14.54 19.35 9.68
C VAL A 361 13.08 18.92 9.67
N ASN A 362 12.67 18.27 8.59
CA ASN A 362 11.34 17.70 8.43
C ASN A 362 11.14 16.45 9.30
N LEU A 363 10.00 16.36 9.96
CA LEU A 363 9.54 15.18 10.69
C LEU A 363 8.34 14.55 9.99
N SER A 364 8.42 13.24 9.73
CA SER A 364 7.26 12.51 9.23
C SER A 364 6.18 12.35 10.31
N ALA A 365 4.94 12.09 9.88
CA ALA A 365 3.83 11.82 10.81
C ALA A 365 4.11 10.60 11.71
N GLN A 366 4.80 9.59 11.18
CA GLN A 366 5.16 8.39 11.93
C GLN A 366 6.25 8.63 12.97
N GLN A 367 7.24 9.48 12.65
CA GLN A 367 8.25 9.92 13.61
C GLN A 367 7.63 10.78 14.70
N PHE A 368 6.76 11.72 14.34
CA PHE A 368 6.06 12.58 15.28
C PHE A 368 5.19 11.81 16.28
N SER A 369 4.72 10.63 15.88
CA SER A 369 3.94 9.73 16.73
C SER A 369 4.80 8.84 17.64
N GLN A 370 6.13 8.86 17.51
CA GLN A 370 7.01 8.02 18.33
C GLN A 370 7.12 8.58 19.77
N PRO A 371 6.95 7.73 20.80
CA PRO A 371 7.07 8.17 22.20
C PRO A 371 8.47 8.69 22.58
N ASP A 372 9.51 8.19 21.91
CA ASP A 372 10.92 8.49 22.21
C ASP A 372 11.49 9.65 21.35
N LEU A 373 10.67 10.32 20.53
CA LEU A 373 11.12 11.45 19.69
C LEU A 373 11.80 12.55 20.51
N VAL A 374 11.27 12.91 21.68
CA VAL A 374 11.85 13.96 22.53
C VAL A 374 13.26 13.57 22.99
N GLU A 375 13.44 12.30 23.37
CA GLU A 375 14.74 11.76 23.79
C GLU A 375 15.73 11.74 22.61
N GLN A 376 15.27 11.34 21.43
CA GLN A 376 16.04 11.37 20.19
C GLN A 376 16.55 12.78 19.82
N VAL A 377 15.70 13.80 19.96
CA VAL A 377 16.08 15.21 19.74
C VAL A 377 17.09 15.66 20.80
N GLN A 378 16.82 15.36 22.07
CA GLN A 378 17.73 15.71 23.17
C GLN A 378 19.11 15.08 22.99
N GLN A 379 19.16 13.81 22.61
CA GLN A 379 20.40 13.09 22.35
C GLN A 379 21.18 13.71 21.19
N SER A 380 20.50 14.05 20.09
CA SER A 380 21.15 14.67 18.92
C SER A 380 21.76 16.03 19.25
N LEU A 381 21.06 16.85 20.05
CA LEU A 381 21.56 18.13 20.53
C LEU A 381 22.76 17.95 21.47
N ALA A 382 22.70 16.98 22.40
CA ALA A 382 23.79 16.70 23.33
C ALA A 382 25.05 16.16 22.64
N GLU A 383 24.89 15.28 21.65
CA GLU A 383 26.01 14.70 20.88
C GLU A 383 26.72 15.73 20.01
N THR A 384 25.97 16.67 19.42
CA THR A 384 26.52 17.68 18.49
C THR A 384 26.92 18.98 19.17
N GLY A 385 26.39 19.26 20.37
CA GLY A 385 26.61 20.50 21.10
C GLY A 385 25.90 21.72 20.49
N LEU A 386 24.94 21.51 19.59
CA LEU A 386 24.19 22.60 18.96
C LEU A 386 23.32 23.33 19.99
N ASP A 387 23.31 24.67 19.95
CA ASP A 387 22.32 25.45 20.71
C ASP A 387 20.91 25.08 20.21
N PRO A 388 20.02 24.58 21.08
CA PRO A 388 18.67 24.16 20.69
C PRO A 388 17.89 25.21 19.91
N ARG A 389 18.14 26.51 20.16
CA ARG A 389 17.47 27.63 19.45
C ARG A 389 17.83 27.70 17.97
N SER A 390 18.90 27.02 17.56
CA SER A 390 19.35 26.96 16.16
C SER A 390 18.72 25.81 15.37
N LEU A 391 18.07 24.86 16.05
CA LEU A 391 17.34 23.77 15.43
C LEU A 391 15.85 24.14 15.29
N ARG A 392 15.30 23.86 14.11
CA ARG A 392 13.88 23.98 13.79
C ARG A 392 13.37 22.63 13.34
N LEU A 393 12.24 22.20 13.90
CA LEU A 393 11.56 20.98 13.48
C LEU A 393 10.30 21.37 12.71
N GLU A 394 10.18 20.84 11.50
CA GLU A 394 9.08 21.09 10.58
C GLU A 394 8.12 19.90 10.64
N ILE A 395 6.86 20.18 10.93
CA ILE A 395 5.80 19.17 11.04
C ILE A 395 4.65 19.60 10.14
N THR A 396 4.18 18.71 9.28
CA THR A 396 3.05 19.00 8.41
C THR A 396 1.78 19.25 9.19
N GLU A 397 0.94 20.15 8.68
CA GLU A 397 -0.37 20.44 9.26
C GLU A 397 -1.21 19.16 9.48
N SER A 398 -1.22 18.26 8.50
CA SER A 398 -1.97 17.00 8.55
C SER A 398 -1.50 16.08 9.68
N ALA A 399 -0.19 16.03 9.97
CA ALA A 399 0.34 15.21 11.05
C ALA A 399 -0.10 15.72 12.44
N ILE A 400 -0.17 17.05 12.61
CA ILE A 400 -0.65 17.67 13.86
C ILE A 400 -2.15 17.42 14.05
N MET A 401 -2.93 17.57 12.98
CA MET A 401 -4.39 17.47 13.03
C MET A 401 -4.91 16.04 13.17
N ALA A 402 -4.06 15.03 12.92
CA ALA A 402 -4.43 13.62 13.14
C ALA A 402 -4.75 13.31 14.61
N ASN A 403 -4.06 13.95 15.57
CA ASN A 403 -4.33 13.83 17.01
C ASN A 403 -3.91 15.11 17.77
N PRO A 404 -4.73 16.17 17.76
CA PRO A 404 -4.37 17.49 18.26
C PRO A 404 -3.95 17.52 19.73
N GLU A 405 -4.61 16.75 20.61
CA GLU A 405 -4.31 16.74 22.05
C GLU A 405 -2.96 16.07 22.35
N THR A 406 -2.62 15.02 21.62
CA THR A 406 -1.33 14.34 21.78
C THR A 406 -0.22 15.16 21.13
N ALA A 407 -0.49 15.75 19.96
CA ALA A 407 0.42 16.67 19.28
C ALA A 407 0.79 17.86 20.18
N ALA A 408 -0.19 18.50 20.83
CA ALA A 408 0.06 19.64 21.73
C ALA A 408 1.03 19.29 22.85
N ARG A 409 0.89 18.11 23.48
CA ARG A 409 1.79 17.65 24.55
C ARG A 409 3.20 17.39 24.04
N MET A 410 3.31 16.70 22.90
CA MET A 410 4.61 16.41 22.27
C MET A 410 5.33 17.72 21.89
N LEU A 411 4.63 18.64 21.25
CA LEU A 411 5.18 19.95 20.87
C LEU A 411 5.63 20.75 22.10
N GLN A 412 4.88 20.72 23.21
CA GLN A 412 5.31 21.37 24.46
C GLN A 412 6.61 20.75 25.02
N GLN A 413 6.75 19.42 24.97
CA GLN A 413 7.96 18.75 25.42
C GLN A 413 9.17 19.10 24.55
N ILE A 414 9.00 19.11 23.23
CA ILE A 414 10.05 19.51 22.30
C ILE A 414 10.41 20.99 22.51
N LYS A 415 9.41 21.85 22.67
CA LYS A 415 9.61 23.29 22.93
C LYS A 415 10.40 23.54 24.22
N ALA A 416 10.17 22.72 25.24
CA ALA A 416 10.90 22.80 26.51
C ALA A 416 12.40 22.51 26.38
N LEU A 417 12.84 21.83 25.31
CA LEU A 417 14.26 21.68 24.97
C LEU A 417 14.90 22.97 24.44
N GLY A 418 14.08 23.96 24.04
CA GLY A 418 14.53 25.22 23.44
C GLY A 418 14.55 25.21 21.90
N VAL A 419 14.06 24.13 21.28
CA VAL A 419 13.94 23.97 19.82
C VAL A 419 12.79 24.82 19.25
N GLN A 420 12.94 25.28 18.02
CA GLN A 420 11.89 25.99 17.30
C GLN A 420 10.96 25.03 16.55
N LEU A 421 9.66 25.34 16.51
CA LEU A 421 8.62 24.48 15.97
C LEU A 421 7.89 25.15 14.82
N TYR A 422 7.94 24.51 13.66
CA TYR A 422 7.45 25.05 12.39
C TYR A 422 6.30 24.16 11.91
N ILE A 423 5.21 24.78 11.46
CA ILE A 423 4.16 24.07 10.74
C ILE A 423 4.43 24.18 9.24
N ASP A 424 4.51 23.04 8.59
CA ASP A 424 4.73 22.90 7.16
C ASP A 424 3.44 22.65 6.38
N ASP A 425 3.46 22.93 5.08
CA ASP A 425 2.34 22.77 4.13
C ASP A 425 1.03 23.49 4.54
N PHE A 426 1.11 24.61 5.27
CA PHE A 426 -0.06 25.25 5.86
C PHE A 426 -1.04 25.77 4.80
N GLY A 427 -2.32 25.40 4.94
CA GLY A 427 -3.42 25.84 4.08
C GLY A 427 -3.86 24.79 3.04
N THR A 428 -3.14 23.68 2.92
CA THR A 428 -3.50 22.57 2.01
C THR A 428 -4.53 21.60 2.60
N GLY A 429 -4.78 21.69 3.92
CA GLY A 429 -5.74 20.84 4.66
C GLY A 429 -6.91 21.59 5.28
N TYR A 430 -7.74 20.87 6.05
CA TYR A 430 -8.81 21.46 6.86
C TYR A 430 -8.21 22.10 8.12
N SER A 431 -7.71 23.33 8.01
CA SER A 431 -7.17 24.07 9.16
C SER A 431 -8.25 24.30 10.19
N SER A 432 -8.19 23.58 11.31
CA SER A 432 -8.94 23.97 12.49
C SER A 432 -8.17 25.10 13.18
N LEU A 433 -8.43 26.34 12.74
CA LEU A 433 -7.95 27.59 13.37
C LEU A 433 -8.17 27.57 14.90
N ALA A 434 -9.18 26.82 15.35
CA ALA A 434 -9.47 26.58 16.76
C ALA A 434 -8.33 25.88 17.53
N TYR A 435 -7.42 25.17 16.88
CA TYR A 435 -6.28 24.52 17.55
C TYR A 435 -4.95 25.26 17.37
N LEU A 436 -4.80 26.08 16.32
CA LEU A 436 -3.55 26.76 16.02
C LEU A 436 -3.04 27.61 17.20
N HIS A 437 -3.94 28.31 17.89
CA HIS A 437 -3.61 29.13 19.07
C HIS A 437 -3.15 28.32 20.30
N ARG A 438 -3.33 26.99 20.31
CA ARG A 438 -2.96 26.11 21.42
C ARG A 438 -1.58 25.50 21.25
N PHE A 439 -1.04 25.50 20.03
CA PHE A 439 0.25 24.89 19.75
C PHE A 439 1.39 25.90 20.00
N PRO A 440 2.50 25.48 20.63
CA PRO A 440 3.63 26.36 20.91
C PRO A 440 4.53 26.53 19.67
N ILE A 441 3.96 27.02 18.57
CA ILE A 441 4.61 27.17 17.27
C ILE A 441 5.28 28.53 17.11
N ASP A 442 6.39 28.56 16.40
CA ASP A 442 7.17 29.78 16.15
C ASP A 442 6.95 30.34 14.74
N THR A 443 6.71 29.44 13.78
CA THR A 443 6.67 29.80 12.36
C THR A 443 5.67 28.95 11.58
N LEU A 444 5.02 29.56 10.60
CA LEU A 444 4.16 28.92 9.60
C LEU A 444 4.84 28.99 8.23
N LYS A 445 4.93 27.86 7.53
CA LYS A 445 5.37 27.80 6.14
C LYS A 445 4.15 27.74 5.22
N ILE A 446 4.04 28.70 4.31
CA ILE A 446 2.99 28.75 3.29
C ILE A 446 3.41 27.86 2.14
N ASP A 447 2.59 26.84 1.84
CA ASP A 447 2.87 25.91 0.75
C ASP A 447 3.03 26.63 -0.60
N ARG A 448 3.94 26.09 -1.41
CA ARG A 448 4.27 26.61 -2.74
C ARG A 448 3.06 26.73 -3.67
N SER A 449 2.01 25.92 -3.49
CA SER A 449 0.82 25.99 -4.35
C SER A 449 0.12 27.35 -4.29
N PHE A 450 0.19 28.02 -3.14
CA PHE A 450 -0.35 29.37 -2.95
C PHE A 450 0.60 30.46 -3.47
N VAL A 451 1.91 30.25 -3.29
CA VAL A 451 2.94 31.24 -3.67
C VAL A 451 3.18 31.29 -5.18
N ASN A 452 3.07 30.16 -5.88
CA ASN A 452 3.39 30.04 -7.31
C ASN A 452 2.64 31.03 -8.21
N ARG A 453 1.46 31.48 -7.81
CA ARG A 453 0.59 32.37 -8.62
C ARG A 453 0.26 33.70 -7.95
N VAL A 454 0.94 34.04 -6.86
CA VAL A 454 0.68 35.26 -6.07
C VAL A 454 0.84 36.57 -6.88
N ASP A 455 1.54 36.53 -8.01
CA ASP A 455 1.78 37.70 -8.88
C ASP A 455 0.72 37.88 -9.98
N VAL A 456 -0.09 36.85 -10.27
CA VAL A 456 -1.07 36.84 -11.37
C VAL A 456 -2.50 36.57 -10.92
N ASP A 457 -2.68 35.91 -9.78
CA ASP A 457 -3.97 35.46 -9.28
C ASP A 457 -4.34 36.21 -7.99
N LEU A 458 -5.37 37.05 -8.07
CA LEU A 458 -5.84 37.86 -6.95
C LEU A 458 -6.40 37.01 -5.81
N GLU A 459 -7.00 35.86 -6.11
CA GLU A 459 -7.55 34.97 -5.08
C GLU A 459 -6.42 34.35 -4.26
N GLN A 460 -5.37 33.87 -4.93
CA GLN A 460 -4.17 33.34 -4.28
C GLN A 460 -3.45 34.41 -3.45
N LEU A 461 -3.35 35.64 -3.97
CA LEU A 461 -2.79 36.77 -3.23
C LEU A 461 -3.56 37.05 -1.93
N GLU A 462 -4.89 37.01 -1.96
CA GLU A 462 -5.71 37.26 -0.78
C GLU A 462 -5.65 36.09 0.23
N ILE A 463 -5.50 34.84 -0.22
CA ILE A 463 -5.23 33.70 0.67
C ILE A 463 -3.90 33.90 1.40
N VAL A 464 -2.82 34.18 0.66
CA VAL A 464 -1.49 34.44 1.25
C VAL A 464 -1.53 35.61 2.23
N ARG A 465 -2.20 36.72 1.86
CA ARG A 465 -2.42 37.87 2.77
C ARG A 465 -3.12 37.43 4.06
N THR A 466 -4.16 36.61 3.95
CA THR A 466 -4.94 36.15 5.10
C THR A 466 -4.09 35.28 6.03
N ILE A 467 -3.29 34.36 5.48
CA ILE A 467 -2.40 33.51 6.26
C ILE A 467 -1.34 34.36 6.99
N ILE A 468 -0.73 35.34 6.30
CA ILE A 468 0.25 36.25 6.91
C ILE A 468 -0.37 37.03 8.07
N GLN A 469 -1.56 37.61 7.86
CA GLN A 469 -2.24 38.40 8.89
C GLN A 469 -2.64 37.53 10.09
N LEU A 470 -3.08 36.29 9.86
CA LEU A 470 -3.39 35.34 10.91
C LEU A 470 -2.16 35.03 11.76
N ALA A 471 -1.03 34.72 11.12
CA ALA A 471 0.22 34.40 11.80
C ALA A 471 0.67 35.55 12.71
N TRP A 472 0.68 36.78 12.22
CA TRP A 472 1.04 37.95 13.02
C TRP A 472 0.11 38.20 14.20
N ASN A 473 -1.20 38.00 14.01
CA ASN A 473 -2.16 38.15 15.11
C ASN A 473 -1.89 37.14 16.25
N LEU A 474 -1.23 36.03 15.94
CA LEU A 474 -0.82 35.00 16.89
C LEU A 474 0.63 35.15 17.36
N GLY A 475 1.37 36.14 16.86
CA GLY A 475 2.79 36.34 17.16
C GLY A 475 3.72 35.30 16.52
N ILE A 476 3.29 34.71 15.40
CA ILE A 476 3.99 33.66 14.66
C ILE A 476 4.61 34.26 13.39
N ASN A 477 5.83 33.83 13.08
CA ASN A 477 6.54 34.24 11.86
C ASN A 477 6.05 33.47 10.63
N VAL A 478 6.30 33.99 9.42
CA VAL A 478 5.89 33.35 8.18
C VAL A 478 7.04 33.13 7.20
N ILE A 479 7.09 31.94 6.62
CA ILE A 479 7.97 31.59 5.50
C ILE A 479 7.09 31.33 4.28
N ALA A 480 7.37 31.99 3.17
CA ALA A 480 6.76 31.67 1.88
C ALA A 480 7.66 30.71 1.09
N GLU A 481 7.13 29.54 0.72
CA GLU A 481 7.86 28.54 -0.05
C GLU A 481 7.65 28.66 -1.55
N GLY A 482 8.57 28.11 -2.34
CA GLY A 482 8.44 28.06 -3.80
C GLY A 482 8.56 29.44 -4.47
N VAL A 483 9.29 30.38 -3.88
CA VAL A 483 9.56 31.66 -4.55
C VAL A 483 10.53 31.43 -5.72
N GLU A 484 10.06 31.67 -6.94
CA GLU A 484 10.81 31.45 -8.18
C GLU A 484 11.11 32.76 -8.94
N THR A 485 10.32 33.82 -8.71
CA THR A 485 10.46 35.08 -9.46
C THR A 485 10.60 36.31 -8.56
N SER A 486 11.23 37.36 -9.10
CA SER A 486 11.33 38.66 -8.41
C SER A 486 9.96 39.31 -8.17
N LYS A 487 8.97 39.04 -9.03
CA LYS A 487 7.59 39.53 -8.87
C LYS A 487 6.92 38.92 -7.65
N GLN A 488 7.03 37.60 -7.47
CA GLN A 488 6.51 36.91 -6.28
C GLN A 488 7.17 37.47 -5.01
N LEU A 489 8.51 37.65 -5.03
CA LEU A 489 9.23 38.25 -3.90
C LEU A 489 8.75 39.68 -3.59
N MET A 490 8.51 40.51 -4.61
CA MET A 490 7.99 41.87 -4.42
C MET A 490 6.59 41.87 -3.79
N GLN A 491 5.70 40.95 -4.20
CA GLN A 491 4.37 40.82 -3.60
C GLN A 491 4.48 40.39 -2.13
N LEU A 492 5.27 39.36 -1.83
CA LEU A 492 5.50 38.90 -0.46
C LEU A 492 6.11 39.99 0.42
N LYS A 493 7.02 40.80 -0.11
CA LYS A 493 7.57 41.98 0.57
C LYS A 493 6.50 43.06 0.81
N ALA A 494 5.58 43.28 -0.12
CA ALA A 494 4.46 44.21 0.06
C ALA A 494 3.48 43.73 1.15
N LEU A 495 3.31 42.41 1.26
CA LEU A 495 2.56 41.76 2.35
C LEU A 495 3.37 41.67 3.67
N ARG A 496 4.63 42.13 3.66
CA ARG A 496 5.63 42.08 4.74
C ARG A 496 5.90 40.69 5.30
N CYS A 497 5.77 39.63 4.49
CA CYS A 497 6.18 38.28 4.87
C CYS A 497 7.63 38.30 5.42
N ASP A 498 7.91 37.49 6.44
CA ASP A 498 9.16 37.58 7.20
C ASP A 498 10.33 36.93 6.43
N TYR A 499 10.11 35.72 5.91
CA TYR A 499 11.12 34.93 5.22
C TYR A 499 10.59 34.32 3.93
N ALA A 500 11.50 33.94 3.04
CA ALA A 500 11.21 33.23 1.81
C ALA A 500 12.22 32.13 1.56
N GLN A 501 11.73 31.09 0.87
CA GLN A 501 12.53 29.98 0.37
C GLN A 501 12.06 29.64 -1.05
N GLY A 502 13.01 29.32 -1.94
CA GLY A 502 12.68 28.92 -3.30
C GLY A 502 13.84 29.06 -4.28
N PHE A 503 13.61 28.63 -5.51
CA PHE A 503 14.65 28.58 -6.56
C PHE A 503 15.09 29.96 -7.05
N PHE A 504 14.35 31.02 -6.72
CA PHE A 504 14.80 32.39 -6.93
C PHE A 504 16.13 32.68 -6.23
N PHE A 505 16.34 32.13 -5.02
CA PHE A 505 17.57 32.32 -4.26
C PHE A 505 18.61 31.26 -4.60
N SER A 506 18.24 30.00 -4.46
CA SER A 506 19.08 28.86 -4.84
C SER A 506 18.24 27.59 -4.89
N LYS A 507 18.66 26.65 -5.75
CA LYS A 507 18.26 25.25 -5.60
C LYS A 507 18.91 24.64 -4.35
N PRO A 508 18.40 23.50 -3.83
CA PRO A 508 19.07 22.78 -2.76
C PRO A 508 20.54 22.49 -3.12
N LEU A 509 21.45 22.81 -2.20
CA LEU A 509 22.89 22.72 -2.37
C LEU A 509 23.46 21.58 -1.51
N ASP A 510 24.54 20.93 -1.94
CA ASP A 510 25.28 20.05 -1.02
C ASP A 510 25.98 20.87 0.09
N SER A 511 26.58 20.18 1.06
CA SER A 511 27.20 20.82 2.23
C SER A 511 28.33 21.80 1.88
N GLU A 512 29.08 21.53 0.81
CA GLU A 512 30.21 22.36 0.39
C GLU A 512 29.72 23.62 -0.31
N ALA A 513 28.80 23.46 -1.27
CA ALA A 513 28.18 24.56 -1.99
C ALA A 513 27.35 25.46 -1.05
N ALA A 514 26.66 24.89 -0.07
CA ALA A 514 25.98 25.67 0.98
C ALA A 514 26.98 26.47 1.83
N GLY A 515 28.13 25.89 2.19
CA GLY A 515 29.21 26.60 2.87
C GLY A 515 29.76 27.78 2.07
N ALA A 516 29.90 27.63 0.75
CA ALA A 516 30.28 28.72 -0.15
C ALA A 516 29.19 29.80 -0.24
N PHE A 517 27.91 29.40 -0.30
CA PHE A 517 26.77 30.32 -0.34
C PHE A 517 26.69 31.22 0.89
N ILE A 518 26.95 30.67 2.09
CA ILE A 518 27.03 31.45 3.34
C ILE A 518 28.08 32.56 3.23
N LYS A 519 29.29 32.22 2.77
CA LYS A 519 30.41 33.18 2.65
C LYS A 519 30.13 34.27 1.60
N GLN A 520 29.49 33.91 0.49
CA GLN A 520 29.09 34.88 -0.53
C GLN A 520 28.03 35.85 0.00
N SER A 521 27.05 35.35 0.78
CA SER A 521 25.98 36.16 1.36
C SER A 521 26.46 37.21 2.37
N LEU A 522 27.65 37.00 2.95
CA LEU A 522 28.30 37.92 3.89
C LEU A 522 29.27 38.91 3.22
N SER A 523 29.64 38.67 1.97
CA SER A 523 30.48 39.60 1.23
C SER A 523 29.61 40.80 0.88
N PRO A 524 30.02 42.06 1.22
CA PRO A 524 29.24 43.23 0.85
C PRO A 524 29.02 43.19 -0.66
N GLN A 525 27.75 43.25 -1.09
CA GLN A 525 27.40 43.42 -2.50
C GLN A 525 28.13 44.68 -2.97
N ALA A 526 29.21 44.49 -3.72
CA ALA A 526 29.79 45.55 -4.52
C ALA A 526 28.68 46.00 -5.48
N ASP A 527 28.34 47.28 -5.38
CA ASP A 527 27.33 47.96 -6.18
C ASP A 527 27.20 47.38 -7.60
N ALA A 528 26.02 46.82 -7.90
CA ALA A 528 25.62 46.48 -9.26
C ALA A 528 24.32 47.23 -9.59
N VAL A 529 24.55 48.50 -9.95
CA VAL A 529 23.86 49.41 -10.89
C VAL A 529 22.36 49.27 -11.09
#